data_AF-A0A522E1P5-F1
#
_entry.id   AF-A0A522E1P5-F1
#
_cell.length_a   1.000
_cell.length_b   1.000
_cell.length_c   1.000
_cell.angle_alpha   90.00
_cell.angle_beta   90.00
_cell.angle_gamma   90.00
#
_symmetry.space_group_name_H-M   'P 1'
#
loop_
_entity.id
_entity.type
_entity.pdbx_description
1 polymer ?
#
loop_
_entity_poly.entity_id
_entity_poly.type
_entity_poly.pdbx_seq_one_letter_code
_entity_poly.pdbx_strand_id
1 'polypeptide(L)'
;LPHVMDQLQSKWKSFVSAEPFDYTFLDAEFDAQYRSEQRLGSIFSIFATLSIFIACLGLFGLSAFMAERRKKEIGVRKVLGASVQNVVALLSKDFLKLTLVAAIIAFPVAWYFMNKWLEDFAYRINIGWTIFLIAGLSILIITLVTISFQAISAAVANPVKSLRTE
;
A
#
# COMPACT_ATOMS: atom_id res chain seq x y z
N LEU A 1 36.31 -23.46 -15.85
CA LEU A 1 34.96 -23.79 -16.31
C LEU A 1 34.92 -24.30 -17.76
N PRO A 2 35.40 -23.57 -18.80
CA PRO A 2 35.28 -24.02 -20.20
C PRO A 2 35.97 -25.38 -20.46
N HIS A 3 37.20 -25.56 -19.97
CA HIS A 3 37.95 -26.81 -20.10
C HIS A 3 37.28 -28.04 -19.44
N VAL A 4 36.45 -27.84 -18.40
CA VAL A 4 35.73 -28.93 -17.73
C VAL A 4 34.52 -29.36 -18.54
N MET A 5 33.86 -28.40 -19.21
CA MET A 5 32.73 -28.66 -20.12
C MET A 5 33.18 -29.41 -21.37
N ASP A 6 34.35 -29.08 -21.92
CA ASP A 6 34.92 -29.78 -23.08
C ASP A 6 35.24 -31.25 -22.75
N GLN A 7 35.74 -31.54 -21.55
CA GLN A 7 36.00 -32.90 -21.07
C GLN A 7 34.72 -33.71 -20.85
N LEU A 8 33.67 -33.07 -20.30
CA LEU A 8 32.35 -33.68 -20.12
C LEU A 8 31.67 -33.96 -21.47
N GLN A 9 31.75 -33.04 -22.43
CA GLN A 9 31.21 -33.21 -23.77
C GLN A 9 31.92 -34.35 -24.52
N SER A 10 33.24 -34.44 -24.40
CA SER A 10 34.06 -35.53 -24.96
C SER A 10 33.63 -36.90 -24.40
N LYS A 11 33.43 -37.01 -23.08
CA LYS A 11 32.96 -38.26 -22.48
C LYS A 11 31.50 -38.57 -22.84
N TRP A 12 30.62 -37.58 -22.88
CA TRP A 12 29.21 -37.77 -23.25
C TRP A 12 29.06 -38.37 -24.65
N LYS A 13 29.78 -37.81 -25.63
CA LYS A 13 29.82 -38.34 -27.02
C LYS A 13 30.32 -39.78 -27.12
N SER A 14 31.12 -40.25 -26.16
CA SER A 14 31.60 -41.64 -26.13
C SER A 14 30.55 -42.64 -25.63
N PHE A 15 29.53 -42.18 -24.90
CA PHE A 15 28.44 -43.02 -24.39
C PHE A 15 27.16 -42.91 -25.24
N VAL A 16 26.84 -41.72 -25.75
CA VAL A 16 25.66 -41.45 -26.59
C VAL A 16 26.09 -40.56 -27.75
N SER A 17 26.27 -41.18 -28.93
CA SER A 17 26.75 -40.48 -30.14
C SER A 17 25.63 -39.80 -30.93
N ALA A 18 24.37 -40.14 -30.66
CA ALA A 18 23.21 -39.70 -31.44
C ALA A 18 22.50 -38.45 -30.87
N GLU A 19 22.79 -38.05 -29.63
CA GLU A 19 22.18 -36.86 -29.02
C GLU A 19 23.20 -35.74 -28.74
N PRO A 20 22.86 -34.48 -29.05
CA PRO A 20 23.72 -33.35 -28.72
C PRO A 20 23.83 -33.17 -27.20
N PHE A 21 25.05 -32.85 -26.75
CA PHE A 21 25.31 -32.49 -25.36
C PHE A 21 24.73 -31.11 -25.07
N ASP A 22 23.50 -31.09 -24.58
CA ASP A 22 22.83 -29.87 -24.12
C ASP A 22 23.07 -29.70 -22.61
N TYR A 23 23.45 -28.50 -22.21
CA TYR A 23 23.69 -28.20 -20.80
C TYR A 23 23.26 -26.77 -20.50
N THR A 24 22.51 -26.62 -19.41
CA THR A 24 22.14 -25.33 -18.87
C THR A 24 22.84 -25.15 -17.53
N PHE A 25 23.41 -23.96 -17.31
CA PHE A 25 23.95 -23.65 -15.99
C PHE A 25 22.78 -23.41 -15.04
N LEU A 26 22.77 -24.15 -13.93
CA LEU A 26 21.79 -23.99 -12.87
C LEU A 26 21.71 -22.53 -12.37
N ASP A 27 22.85 -21.83 -12.36
CA ASP A 27 22.93 -20.41 -12.00
C ASP A 27 22.15 -19.51 -12.97
N ALA A 28 22.18 -19.79 -14.28
CA ALA A 28 21.46 -19.02 -15.29
C ALA A 28 19.94 -19.26 -15.21
N GLU A 29 19.53 -20.49 -14.88
CA GLU A 29 18.13 -20.86 -14.66
C GLU A 29 17.58 -20.20 -13.39
N PHE A 30 18.34 -20.23 -12.29
CA PHE A 30 17.99 -19.51 -11.05
C PHE A 30 17.94 -18.00 -11.26
N ASP A 31 18.88 -17.42 -12.01
CA ASP A 31 18.88 -16.00 -12.33
C ASP A 31 17.64 -15.59 -13.13
N ALA A 32 17.23 -16.40 -14.10
CA ALA A 32 16.03 -16.16 -14.90
C ALA A 32 14.76 -16.20 -14.03
N GLN A 33 14.65 -17.19 -13.14
CA GLN A 33 13.55 -17.31 -12.19
C GLN A 33 13.54 -16.19 -11.14
N TYR A 34 14.71 -15.73 -10.68
CA TYR A 34 14.77 -14.62 -9.72
C TYR A 34 14.35 -13.29 -10.37
N ARG A 35 14.69 -13.09 -11.66
CA ARG A 35 14.27 -11.91 -12.43
C ARG A 35 12.75 -11.87 -12.67
N SER A 36 12.10 -13.01 -12.87
CA SER A 36 10.63 -13.04 -13.00
C SER A 36 9.94 -12.69 -11.68
N GLU A 37 10.40 -13.26 -10.57
CA GLU A 37 9.90 -12.95 -9.21
C GLU A 37 10.11 -11.47 -8.84
N GLN A 38 11.30 -10.92 -9.09
CA GLN A 38 11.58 -9.49 -8.86
C GLN A 38 10.68 -8.58 -9.71
N ARG A 39 10.37 -8.97 -10.95
CA ARG A 39 9.51 -8.18 -11.82
C ARG A 39 8.07 -8.16 -11.30
N LEU A 40 7.54 -9.30 -10.85
CA LEU A 40 6.23 -9.37 -10.21
C LEU A 40 6.19 -8.52 -8.94
N GLY A 41 7.19 -8.66 -8.05
CA GLY A 41 7.30 -7.84 -6.84
C GLY A 41 7.34 -6.33 -7.14
N SER A 42 8.07 -5.92 -8.17
CA SER A 42 8.14 -4.51 -8.61
C SER A 42 6.78 -4.00 -9.11
N ILE A 43 6.07 -4.79 -9.91
CA ILE A 43 4.72 -4.46 -10.40
C ILE A 43 3.76 -4.29 -9.21
N PHE A 44 3.71 -5.26 -8.29
CA PHE A 44 2.86 -5.17 -7.10
C PHE A 44 3.21 -3.96 -6.23
N SER A 45 4.49 -3.64 -6.07
CA SER A 45 4.94 -2.46 -5.32
C SER A 45 4.45 -1.15 -5.94
N ILE A 46 4.53 -1.01 -7.26
CA ILE A 46 4.02 0.16 -7.99
C ILE A 46 2.50 0.27 -7.82
N PHE A 47 1.76 -0.83 -8.03
CA PHE A 47 0.31 -0.83 -7.86
C PHE A 47 -0.11 -0.52 -6.43
N ALA A 48 0.54 -1.10 -5.42
CA ALA A 48 0.27 -0.81 -4.02
C ALA A 48 0.50 0.67 -3.69
N THR A 49 1.60 1.24 -4.18
CA THR A 49 1.92 2.67 -3.99
C THR A 49 0.87 3.56 -4.64
N LEU A 50 0.46 3.26 -5.88
CA LEU A 50 -0.59 3.99 -6.59
C LEU A 50 -1.95 3.86 -5.87
N SER A 51 -2.31 2.68 -5.39
CA SER A 51 -3.53 2.46 -4.63
C SER A 51 -3.56 3.29 -3.34
N ILE A 52 -2.46 3.35 -2.60
CA ILE A 52 -2.33 4.21 -1.42
C ILE A 52 -2.50 5.67 -1.82
N PHE A 53 -1.83 6.11 -2.89
CA PHE A 53 -1.93 7.48 -3.37
C PHE A 53 -3.36 7.89 -3.74
N ILE A 54 -4.08 7.04 -4.49
CA ILE A 54 -5.49 7.26 -4.86
C ILE A 54 -6.38 7.27 -3.62
N ALA A 55 -6.17 6.36 -2.67
CA ALA A 55 -6.91 6.33 -1.42
C ALA A 55 -6.73 7.64 -0.62
N CYS A 56 -5.50 8.17 -0.56
CA CYS A 56 -5.21 9.47 0.04
C CYS A 56 -5.96 10.62 -0.65
N LEU A 57 -6.04 10.62 -1.99
CA LEU A 57 -6.82 11.62 -2.73
C LEU A 57 -8.32 11.51 -2.45
N GLY A 58 -8.85 10.28 -2.33
CA GLY A 58 -10.25 10.04 -1.96
C GLY A 58 -10.57 10.54 -0.55
N LEU A 59 -9.72 10.21 0.43
CA LEU A 59 -9.84 10.67 1.81
C LEU A 59 -9.74 12.21 1.88
N PHE A 60 -8.81 12.79 1.12
CA PHE A 60 -8.66 14.24 0.97
C PHE A 60 -9.96 14.87 0.45
N GLY A 61 -10.52 14.35 -0.66
CA GLY A 61 -11.77 14.85 -1.24
C GLY A 61 -12.96 14.76 -0.28
N LEU A 62 -13.13 13.62 0.41
CA LEU A 62 -14.20 13.42 1.38
C LEU A 62 -14.08 14.36 2.59
N SER A 63 -12.86 14.55 3.10
CA SER A 63 -12.65 15.44 4.24
C SER A 63 -12.79 16.92 3.86
N ALA A 64 -12.37 17.31 2.64
CA ALA A 64 -12.64 18.63 2.07
C ALA A 64 -14.14 18.91 2.02
N PHE A 65 -14.91 17.97 1.46
CA PHE A 65 -16.34 18.09 1.30
C PHE A 65 -17.08 18.15 2.64
N MET A 66 -16.67 17.36 3.64
CA MET A 66 -17.24 17.44 4.97
C MET A 66 -16.89 18.74 5.70
N ALA A 67 -15.66 19.24 5.53
CA ALA A 67 -15.28 20.54 6.06
C ALA A 67 -16.13 21.66 5.44
N GLU A 68 -16.38 21.60 4.12
CA GLU A 68 -17.27 22.51 3.39
C GLU A 68 -18.70 22.49 3.96
N ARG A 69 -19.30 21.30 4.13
CA ARG A 69 -20.67 21.18 4.66
C ARG A 69 -20.81 21.68 6.09
N ARG A 70 -19.75 21.57 6.91
CA ARG A 70 -19.74 22.03 8.32
C ARG A 70 -19.17 23.44 8.48
N LYS A 71 -18.90 24.19 7.40
CA LYS A 71 -18.37 25.56 7.45
C LYS A 71 -19.21 26.51 8.29
N LYS A 72 -20.56 26.43 8.22
CA LYS A 72 -21.46 27.31 8.98
C LYS A 72 -21.33 27.08 10.50
N GLU A 73 -21.29 25.82 10.95
CA GLU A 73 -21.11 25.49 12.37
C GLU A 73 -19.70 25.86 12.87
N ILE A 74 -18.67 25.59 12.06
CA ILE A 74 -17.28 25.92 12.38
C ILE A 74 -17.10 27.44 12.47
N GLY A 75 -17.70 28.20 11.56
CA GLY A 75 -17.68 29.66 11.55
C GLY A 75 -18.33 30.28 12.78
N VAL A 76 -19.53 29.81 13.18
CA VAL A 76 -20.22 30.29 14.39
C VAL A 76 -19.41 29.97 15.65
N ARG A 77 -18.88 28.75 15.77
CA ARG A 77 -18.02 28.36 16.91
C ARG A 77 -16.74 29.18 16.98
N LYS A 78 -16.11 29.51 15.84
CA LYS A 78 -14.89 30.32 15.78
C LYS A 78 -15.14 31.76 16.25
N VAL A 79 -16.27 32.36 15.89
CA VAL A 79 -16.69 33.69 16.38
C VAL A 79 -16.99 33.66 17.88
N LEU A 80 -17.48 32.54 18.39
CA LEU A 80 -17.68 32.29 19.83
C LEU A 80 -16.40 31.87 20.58
N GLY A 81 -15.22 31.94 19.94
CA GLY A 81 -13.92 31.67 20.57
C GLY A 81 -13.48 30.21 20.59
N ALA A 82 -14.12 29.31 19.85
CA ALA A 82 -13.70 27.91 19.78
C ALA A 82 -12.34 27.76 19.07
N SER A 83 -11.44 26.97 19.67
CA SER A 83 -10.11 26.70 19.11
C SER A 83 -10.17 25.80 17.88
N VAL A 84 -9.25 26.03 16.95
CA VAL A 84 -9.03 25.19 15.75
C VAL A 84 -8.78 23.73 16.13
N GLN A 85 -8.16 23.49 17.29
CA GLN A 85 -7.85 22.15 17.81
C GLN A 85 -9.12 21.31 18.04
N ASN A 86 -10.22 21.90 18.52
CA ASN A 86 -11.45 21.15 18.74
C ASN A 86 -12.10 20.68 17.43
N VAL A 87 -11.99 21.47 16.37
CA VAL A 87 -12.51 21.11 15.04
C VAL A 87 -11.67 19.98 14.45
N VAL A 88 -10.34 20.09 14.55
CA VAL A 88 -9.41 19.04 14.10
C VAL A 88 -9.65 17.73 14.87
N ALA A 89 -9.81 17.78 16.19
CA ALA A 89 -10.04 16.59 17.01
C ALA A 89 -11.38 15.91 16.70
N LEU A 90 -12.45 16.69 16.49
CA LEU A 90 -13.77 16.16 16.15
C LEU A 90 -13.74 15.44 14.79
N LEU A 91 -13.22 16.10 13.75
CA LEU A 91 -13.10 15.50 12.42
C LEU A 91 -12.18 14.27 12.44
N SER A 92 -11.02 14.36 13.08
CA SER A 92 -10.08 13.24 13.15
C SER A 92 -10.70 12.02 13.83
N LYS A 93 -11.49 12.21 14.89
CA LYS A 93 -12.16 11.12 15.60
C LYS A 93 -13.24 10.43 14.77
N ASP A 94 -14.07 11.20 14.06
CA ASP A 94 -15.13 10.66 13.20
C ASP A 94 -14.53 9.77 12.10
N PHE A 95 -13.44 10.22 11.49
CA PHE A 95 -12.75 9.45 10.45
C PHE A 95 -11.92 8.30 10.98
N LEU A 96 -11.23 8.45 12.12
CA LEU A 96 -10.50 7.35 12.77
C LEU A 96 -11.43 6.17 13.05
N LYS A 97 -12.67 6.44 13.48
CA LYS A 97 -13.69 5.41 13.68
C LYS A 97 -14.02 4.70 12.37
N LEU A 98 -14.21 5.44 11.27
CA LEU A 98 -14.47 4.86 9.95
C LEU A 98 -13.28 4.02 9.46
N THR A 99 -12.05 4.51 9.60
CA THR A 99 -10.83 3.79 9.23
C THR A 99 -10.66 2.50 10.04
N LEU A 100 -10.95 2.52 11.34
CA LEU A 100 -10.91 1.32 12.18
C LEU A 100 -11.93 0.26 11.74
N VAL A 101 -13.17 0.68 11.46
CA VAL A 101 -14.20 -0.25 10.94
C VAL A 101 -13.77 -0.84 9.61
N ALA A 102 -13.23 -0.03 8.71
CA ALA A 102 -12.70 -0.50 7.44
C ALA A 102 -11.54 -1.50 7.64
N ALA A 103 -10.60 -1.23 8.56
CA ALA A 103 -9.48 -2.12 8.84
C ALA A 103 -9.92 -3.48 9.41
N ILE A 104 -10.92 -3.48 10.31
CA ILE A 104 -11.49 -4.70 10.89
C ILE A 104 -12.10 -5.61 9.81
N ILE A 105 -12.68 -5.03 8.76
CA ILE A 105 -13.25 -5.80 7.65
C ILE A 105 -12.17 -6.18 6.63
N ALA A 106 -11.25 -5.27 6.33
CA ALA A 106 -10.20 -5.48 5.33
C ALA A 106 -9.19 -6.55 5.76
N PHE A 107 -8.82 -6.65 7.04
CA PHE A 107 -7.79 -7.58 7.50
C PHE A 107 -8.18 -9.05 7.34
N PRO A 108 -9.38 -9.52 7.78
CA PRO A 108 -9.82 -10.88 7.54
C PRO A 108 -9.94 -11.21 6.05
N VAL A 109 -10.46 -10.27 5.26
CA VAL A 109 -10.59 -10.45 3.80
C VAL A 109 -9.21 -10.61 3.17
N ALA A 110 -8.27 -9.71 3.47
CA ALA A 110 -6.90 -9.78 2.97
C ALA A 110 -6.19 -11.08 3.39
N TRP A 111 -6.36 -11.51 4.64
CA TRP A 111 -5.82 -12.77 5.14
C TRP A 111 -6.37 -13.98 4.38
N TYR A 112 -7.68 -14.03 4.15
CA TYR A 112 -8.33 -15.12 3.42
C TYR A 112 -7.83 -15.22 1.98
N PHE A 113 -7.80 -14.11 1.25
CA PHE A 113 -7.31 -14.08 -0.14
C PHE A 113 -5.83 -14.44 -0.23
N MET A 114 -5.01 -13.92 0.68
CA MET A 114 -3.57 -14.17 0.65
C MET A 114 -3.25 -15.63 1.01
N ASN A 115 -3.95 -16.23 1.96
CA ASN A 115 -3.79 -17.66 2.25
C ASN A 115 -4.17 -18.53 1.05
N LYS A 116 -5.32 -18.24 0.43
CA LYS A 116 -5.75 -18.99 -0.75
C LYS A 116 -4.75 -18.86 -1.90
N TRP A 117 -4.16 -17.69 -2.08
CA TRP A 117 -3.12 -17.47 -3.08
C TRP A 117 -1.81 -18.20 -2.73
N LEU A 118 -1.43 -18.26 -1.46
CA LEU A 118 -0.24 -18.97 -0.99
C LEU A 118 -0.36 -20.50 -1.05
N GLU A 119 -1.57 -21.06 -1.14
CA GLU A 119 -1.78 -22.51 -1.31
C GLU A 119 -1.27 -23.03 -2.67
N ASP A 120 -1.23 -22.17 -3.69
CA ASP A 120 -0.71 -22.52 -5.02
C ASP A 120 0.82 -22.64 -5.06
N PHE A 121 1.52 -22.30 -3.97
CA PHE A 121 2.99 -22.32 -3.88
C PHE A 121 3.51 -23.45 -2.99
N ALA A 122 4.46 -24.24 -3.51
CA ALA A 122 5.10 -25.34 -2.77
C ALA A 122 5.92 -24.86 -1.55
N TYR A 123 6.52 -23.67 -1.65
CA TYR A 123 7.18 -22.97 -0.54
C TYR A 123 6.32 -21.75 -0.15
N ARG A 124 5.66 -21.84 1.01
CA ARG A 124 4.74 -20.80 1.50
C ARG A 124 5.33 -20.06 2.70
N ILE A 125 5.23 -18.72 2.67
CA ILE A 125 5.54 -17.87 3.81
C ILE A 125 4.31 -17.84 4.73
N ASN A 126 4.51 -18.03 6.04
CA ASN A 126 3.45 -17.81 7.00
C ASN A 126 3.25 -16.29 7.21
N ILE A 127 2.04 -15.79 6.93
CA ILE A 127 1.73 -14.37 7.13
C ILE A 127 1.63 -14.10 8.64
N GLY A 128 2.69 -13.52 9.20
CA GLY A 128 2.70 -13.09 10.59
C GLY A 128 1.71 -11.95 10.85
N TRP A 129 1.12 -11.96 12.05
CA TRP A 129 0.24 -10.88 12.54
C TRP A 129 0.92 -9.50 12.55
N THR A 130 2.24 -9.45 12.57
CA THR A 130 3.07 -8.24 12.50
C THR A 130 2.82 -7.42 11.25
N ILE A 131 2.53 -8.06 10.11
CA ILE A 131 2.26 -7.36 8.85
C ILE A 131 0.95 -6.56 8.96
N PHE A 132 -0.08 -7.14 9.56
CA PHE A 132 -1.36 -6.47 9.80
C PHE A 132 -1.22 -5.33 10.82
N LEU A 133 -0.39 -5.51 11.85
CA LEU A 133 -0.06 -4.41 12.77
C LEU A 133 0.62 -3.25 12.05
N ILE A 134 1.68 -3.51 11.28
CA ILE A 134 2.43 -2.46 10.57
C ILE A 134 1.51 -1.75 9.56
N ALA A 135 0.71 -2.50 8.80
CA ALA A 135 -0.27 -1.95 7.86
C ALA A 135 -1.37 -1.14 8.56
N GLY A 136 -1.86 -1.62 9.70
CA GLY A 136 -2.85 -0.90 10.53
C GLY A 136 -2.29 0.39 11.10
N LEU A 137 -1.05 0.37 11.58
CA LEU A 137 -0.40 1.54 12.15
C LEU A 137 -0.06 2.56 11.05
N SER A 138 0.39 2.10 9.88
CA SER A 138 0.67 2.98 8.74
C SER A 138 -0.61 3.65 8.21
N ILE A 139 -1.73 2.92 8.07
CA ILE A 139 -2.98 3.52 7.59
C ILE A 139 -3.57 4.51 8.59
N LEU A 140 -3.41 4.26 9.89
CA LEU A 140 -3.81 5.20 10.94
C LEU A 140 -2.97 6.48 10.89
N ILE A 141 -1.65 6.36 10.72
CA ILE A 141 -0.76 7.52 10.59
C ILE A 141 -1.13 8.33 9.35
N ILE A 142 -1.28 7.68 8.19
CA ILE A 142 -1.64 8.35 6.93
C ILE A 142 -2.97 9.09 7.08
N THR A 143 -3.99 8.41 7.62
CA THR A 143 -5.32 8.99 7.87
C THR A 143 -5.22 10.22 8.77
N LEU A 144 -4.50 10.11 9.89
CA LEU A 144 -4.35 11.19 10.85
C LEU A 144 -3.64 12.40 10.22
N VAL A 145 -2.55 12.17 9.49
CA VAL A 145 -1.77 13.22 8.82
C VAL A 145 -2.62 13.92 7.76
N THR A 146 -3.27 13.19 6.86
CA THR A 146 -4.09 13.76 5.79
C THR A 146 -5.24 14.60 6.36
N ILE A 147 -5.95 14.10 7.36
CA ILE A 147 -7.10 14.80 7.93
C ILE A 147 -6.68 15.98 8.79
N SER A 148 -5.61 15.84 9.57
CA SER A 148 -5.09 16.95 10.38
C SER A 148 -4.67 18.10 9.47
N PHE A 149 -3.94 17.81 8.39
CA PHE A 149 -3.55 18.81 7.40
C PHE A 149 -4.77 19.51 6.79
N GLN A 150 -5.79 18.74 6.40
CA GLN A 150 -7.01 19.28 5.82
C GLN A 150 -7.81 20.13 6.80
N ALA A 151 -8.02 19.65 8.02
CA ALA A 151 -8.81 20.32 9.04
C ALA A 151 -8.13 21.63 9.47
N ILE A 152 -6.80 21.64 9.56
CA ILE A 152 -6.02 22.87 9.78
C ILE A 152 -6.19 23.82 8.58
N SER A 153 -6.00 23.35 7.35
CA SER A 153 -6.13 24.18 6.17
C SER A 153 -7.54 24.77 6.03
N ALA A 154 -8.58 24.01 6.35
CA ALA A 154 -9.97 24.48 6.36
C ALA A 154 -10.27 25.46 7.50
N ALA A 155 -9.66 25.27 8.67
CA ALA A 155 -9.85 26.16 9.82
C ALA A 155 -9.05 27.48 9.71
N VAL A 156 -7.90 27.45 9.03
CA VAL A 156 -7.06 28.64 8.76
C VAL A 156 -7.54 29.39 7.53
N ALA A 157 -8.22 28.73 6.58
CA ALA A 157 -8.87 29.38 5.45
C ALA A 157 -9.76 30.54 5.95
N ASN A 158 -9.39 31.75 5.53
CA ASN A 158 -9.88 32.99 6.12
C ASN A 158 -11.39 33.14 5.83
N PRO A 159 -12.27 33.17 6.86
CA PRO A 159 -13.72 33.19 6.67
C PRO A 159 -14.22 34.47 5.99
N VAL A 160 -13.40 35.52 5.98
CA VAL A 160 -13.72 36.84 5.40
C VAL A 160 -13.92 36.79 3.88
N LYS A 161 -13.31 35.84 3.17
CA LYS A 161 -13.55 35.66 1.71
C LYS A 161 -14.85 34.91 1.40
N SER A 162 -15.35 34.09 2.33
CA SER A 162 -16.58 33.32 2.13
C SER A 162 -17.85 34.15 2.29
N LEU A 163 -17.78 35.26 3.03
CA LEU A 163 -18.92 36.15 3.32
C LEU A 163 -19.03 37.35 2.36
N ARG A 164 -18.06 37.53 1.45
CA ARG A 164 -18.07 38.64 0.47
C ARG A 164 -18.45 38.19 -0.94
N THR A 165 -18.89 36.94 -1.09
CA THR A 165 -19.36 36.34 -2.35
C THR A 165 -20.83 35.90 -2.30
N GLU A 166 -21.54 36.25 -1.23
CA GLU A 166 -23.01 36.43 -1.27
C GLU A 166 -23.31 37.92 -1.26
#